data_AF-A0A497BBK9-F1
#
_entry.id   AF-A0A497BBK9-F1
#
_cell.length_a   1.000
_cell.length_b   1.000
_cell.length_c   1.000
_cell.angle_alpha   90.00
_cell.angle_beta   90.00
_cell.angle_gamma   90.00
#
_symmetry.space_group_name_H-M   'P 1'
#
loop_
_entity.id
_entity.type
_entity.pdbx_description
1 polymer ?
#
loop_
_entity_poly.entity_id
_entity_poly.type
_entity_poly.pdbx_seq_one_letter_code
_entity_poly.pdbx_strand_id
1 'polypeptide(L)' 'MKREVENKDELGPEYDLTQLLKEGIQGKYAQRYEESTNLVLLAPDVASAFPNEEAVNEALRTVIRLASIPTIRAQT' A
#
# COMPACT_ATOMS: atom_id res chain seq x y z
N MET A 1 32.14 -24.51 -12.46
CA MET A 1 31.61 -24.19 -13.80
C MET A 1 30.93 -22.83 -13.74
N LYS A 2 31.53 -21.80 -14.34
CA LYS A 2 30.85 -20.52 -14.55
C LYS A 2 29.85 -20.75 -15.69
N ARG A 3 28.56 -20.52 -15.45
CA ARG A 3 27.56 -20.50 -16.53
C ARG A 3 27.72 -19.16 -17.24
N GLU A 4 28.36 -19.18 -18.40
CA GLU A 4 28.27 -18.07 -19.34
C GLU A 4 26.83 -18.05 -19.86
N VAL A 5 26.04 -17.10 -19.37
CA VAL A 5 24.73 -16.81 -19.94
C VAL A 5 25.02 -16.06 -21.23
N GLU A 6 25.10 -16.80 -22.34
CA GLU A 6 25.11 -16.21 -23.67
C GLU A 6 23.76 -15.46 -23.80
N ASN A 7 23.79 -14.14 -23.65
CA ASN A 7 22.62 -13.28 -23.88
C ASN A 7 22.36 -13.24 -25.39
N LYS A 8 21.86 -14.34 -25.95
CA LYS A 8 21.19 -14.30 -27.24
C LYS A 8 19.86 -13.61 -26.99
N ASP A 9 19.74 -12.41 -27.53
CA ASP A 9 18.49 -11.68 -27.55
C ASP A 9 17.50 -12.45 -28.42
N GLU A 10 16.72 -13.34 -27.80
CA GLU A 10 15.70 -14.16 -28.45
C GLU A 10 14.43 -13.34 -28.78
N LEU A 11 14.39 -12.06 -28.39
CA LEU A 11 13.30 -11.16 -28.71
C LEU A 11 13.30 -10.84 -30.21
N GLY A 12 12.12 -10.88 -30.81
CA GLY A 12 11.92 -10.38 -32.17
C GLY A 12 12.27 -8.89 -32.28
N PRO A 13 12.73 -8.41 -33.45
CA PRO A 13 13.09 -7.01 -33.65
C PRO A 13 11.96 -6.01 -33.34
N GLU A 14 10.70 -6.47 -33.39
CA GLU A 14 9.51 -5.70 -33.00
C GLU A 14 9.41 -5.41 -31.49
N TYR A 15 10.19 -6.11 -30.65
CA TYR A 15 10.20 -5.96 -29.19
C TYR A 15 11.42 -5.19 -28.66
N ASP A 16 12.01 -4.31 -29.48
CA ASP A 16 13.08 -3.41 -29.02
C ASP A 16 12.53 -2.42 -27.98
N LEU A 17 12.80 -2.73 -26.70
CA LEU A 17 12.35 -1.93 -25.56
C LEU A 17 12.88 -0.49 -25.59
N THR A 18 14.03 -0.24 -26.24
CA THR A 18 14.57 1.13 -26.37
C THR A 18 13.71 1.98 -27.30
N GLN A 19 13.08 1.36 -28.30
CA GLN A 19 12.13 2.02 -29.20
C GLN A 19 10.74 2.09 -28.57
N LEU A 20 10.26 0.98 -28.00
CA LEU A 20 8.90 0.88 -27.44
C LEU A 20 8.68 1.75 -26.21
N LEU A 21 9.72 1.93 -25.38
CA LEU A 21 9.65 2.72 -24.14
C LEU A 21 10.33 4.09 -24.25
N LYS A 22 10.55 4.59 -25.47
CA LYS A 22 11.18 5.90 -25.71
C LYS A 22 10.43 7.06 -25.03
N GLU A 23 9.10 6.95 -24.92
CA GLU A 23 8.22 7.88 -24.20
C GLU A 23 7.72 7.29 -22.86
N GLY A 24 8.30 6.17 -22.43
CA GLY A 24 7.96 5.49 -21.20
C GLY A 24 8.30 6.36 -19.98
N ILE A 25 7.30 6.63 -19.15
CA ILE A 25 7.50 7.33 -17.88
C ILE A 25 7.65 6.29 -16.77
N GLN A 26 8.81 6.26 -16.13
CA GLN A 26 9.05 5.40 -14.98
C GLN A 26 8.09 5.78 -13.84
N GLY A 27 7.42 4.79 -13.25
CA GLY A 27 6.51 5.02 -12.14
C GLY A 27 5.21 5.74 -12.50
N LYS A 28 4.78 5.76 -13.77
CA LYS A 28 3.53 6.40 -14.25
C LYS A 28 2.29 6.11 -13.39
N TYR A 29 2.24 4.94 -12.75
CA TYR A 29 1.15 4.52 -11.86
C TYR A 29 1.62 4.16 -10.44
N ALA A 30 2.88 4.43 -10.08
CA ALA A 30 3.43 4.08 -8.77
C ALA A 30 2.64 4.76 -7.64
N GLN A 31 2.34 6.05 -7.78
CA GLN A 31 1.54 6.79 -6.81
C GLN A 31 0.12 6.22 -6.63
N ARG A 32 -0.55 5.82 -7.72
CA ARG A 32 -1.89 5.19 -7.65
C ARG A 32 -1.85 3.82 -6.98
N TYR A 33 -0.72 3.12 -7.12
CA TYR A 33 -0.50 1.84 -6.46
C TYR A 33 -0.28 2.01 -4.95
N GLU A 34 0.46 3.05 -4.54
CA GLU A 34 0.64 3.43 -3.13
C GLU A 34 -0.67 3.88 -2.47
N GLU A 35 -1.55 4.54 -3.22
CA GLU A 35 -2.90 4.89 -2.78
C GLU A 35 -3.79 3.63 -2.61
N SER A 36 -3.50 2.54 -3.31
CA SER A 36 -4.28 1.30 -3.24
C SER A 36 -3.77 0.36 -2.15
N THR A 37 -4.57 0.26 -1.09
CA THR A 37 -4.54 -0.77 -0.03
C THR A 37 -3.37 -0.67 0.94
N ASN A 38 -3.42 0.34 1.83
CA ASN A 38 -2.54 0.41 2.99
C ASN A 38 -3.01 -0.59 4.08
N LEU A 39 -2.60 -1.86 3.97
CA LEU A 39 -2.95 -2.91 4.94
C LEU A 39 -2.13 -2.75 6.22
N VAL A 40 -2.81 -2.64 7.35
CA VAL A 40 -2.18 -2.61 8.68
C VAL A 40 -2.46 -3.94 9.38
N LEU A 41 -1.40 -4.69 9.70
CA LEU A 41 -1.53 -5.92 10.46
C LEU A 41 -1.84 -5.60 11.92
N LEU A 42 -2.95 -6.14 12.44
CA LEU A 42 -3.30 -6.03 13.85
C LEU A 42 -2.47 -7.01 14.70
N ALA A 43 -2.19 -6.61 15.94
CA ALA A 43 -1.64 -7.53 16.91
C ALA A 43 -2.62 -8.68 17.21
N PRO A 44 -2.15 -9.91 17.54
CA PRO A 44 -3.02 -11.08 17.67
C PRO A 44 -4.13 -10.96 18.70
N ASP A 45 -3.85 -10.27 19.81
CA ASP A 45 -4.80 -9.98 20.88
C ASP A 45 -5.91 -9.01 20.40
N VAL A 46 -5.53 -7.97 19.66
CA VAL A 46 -6.49 -7.03 19.06
C VAL A 46 -7.34 -7.71 18.01
N ALA A 47 -6.73 -8.50 17.12
CA ALA A 47 -7.47 -9.28 16.12
C ALA A 47 -8.45 -10.27 16.75
N SER A 48 -8.13 -10.83 17.92
CA SER A 48 -9.02 -11.75 18.65
C SER A 48 -10.21 -11.04 19.31
N ALA A 49 -10.09 -9.74 19.57
CA ALA A 49 -11.14 -8.94 20.21
C ALA A 49 -12.24 -8.48 19.23
N PHE A 50 -11.95 -8.44 17.93
CA PHE A 50 -12.87 -7.92 16.92
C PHE A 50 -13.22 -8.99 15.86
N PRO A 51 -14.50 -9.14 15.48
CA PRO A 51 -14.92 -10.17 14.54
C PRO A 51 -14.58 -9.86 13.07
N ASN A 52 -14.46 -8.58 12.69
CA ASN A 52 -14.18 -8.13 11.32
C ASN A 52 -13.61 -6.69 11.27
N GLU A 53 -13.23 -6.26 10.06
CA GLU A 53 -12.66 -4.94 9.82
C GLU A 53 -13.63 -3.79 10.10
N GLU A 54 -14.93 -3.98 9.86
CA GLU A 54 -15.95 -2.98 10.13
C GLU A 54 -16.02 -2.65 11.63
N ALA A 55 -15.97 -3.67 12.49
CA ALA A 55 -16.00 -3.49 13.94
C ALA A 55 -14.75 -2.74 14.45
N VAL A 56 -13.56 -3.07 13.91
CA VAL A 56 -12.32 -2.36 14.23
C VAL A 56 -12.40 -0.90 13.83
N ASN A 57 -12.84 -0.63 12.60
CA ASN A 57 -12.90 0.71 12.05
C ASN A 57 -13.90 1.60 12.80
N GLU A 58 -15.07 1.08 13.17
CA GLU A 58 -16.06 1.82 13.95
C GLU A 58 -15.56 2.14 15.38
N ALA A 59 -14.84 1.21 16.02
CA ALA A 59 -14.22 1.47 17.31
C ALA A 59 -13.18 2.60 17.22
N LEU A 60 -12.26 2.54 16.25
CA LEU A 60 -11.23 3.57 16.06
C LEU A 60 -11.84 4.94 15.70
N ARG A 61 -12.85 4.98 14.84
CA ARG A 61 -13.60 6.22 14.53
C ARG A 61 -14.24 6.83 15.77
N THR A 62 -14.76 6.01 16.68
CA THR A 62 -15.32 6.47 17.94
C THR A 62 -14.26 7.10 18.83
N VAL A 63 -13.07 6.50 18.93
CA VAL A 63 -11.93 7.07 19.66
C VAL A 63 -11.49 8.40 19.07
N ILE A 64 -11.41 8.51 17.74
CA ILE A 64 -11.08 9.77 17.05
C ILE A 64 -12.12 10.86 17.38
N ARG A 65 -13.41 10.52 17.32
CA ARG A 65 -14.49 11.46 17.69
C ARG A 65 -14.34 11.91 19.13
N LEU A 66 -14.14 10.99 20.08
CA LEU A 66 -13.94 11.33 21.49
C LEU A 66 -12.72 12.24 21.71
N ALA A 67 -11.60 11.95 21.04
CA ALA A 67 -10.40 12.77 21.12
C ALA A 67 -10.60 14.18 20.51
N SER A 68 -11.49 14.32 19.53
CA SER A 68 -11.82 15.62 18.92
C SER A 68 -12.77 16.48 19.75
N ILE A 69 -13.43 15.92 20.76
CA ILE A 69 -14.31 16.69 21.65
C ILE A 69 -13.42 17.54 22.57
N PRO A 70 -13.53 18.88 22.54
CA PRO A 70 -12.81 19.72 23.48
C PRO A 70 -13.28 19.39 24.90
N THR A 71 -12.37 18.87 25.72
CA THR A 71 -12.66 18.59 27.12
C THR A 71 -12.92 19.91 27.83
N ILE A 72 -14.19 20.26 28.04
CA ILE A 72 -14.55 21.38 28.91
C ILE A 72 -14.12 20.97 30.31
N ARG A 73 -12.97 21.49 30.76
CA ARG A 73 -12.55 21.33 32.15
C ARG A 73 -13.59 22.05 33.01
N ALA A 74 -14.34 21.29 33.80
CA ALA A 74 -15.15 21.83 34.87
C ALA A 74 -14.20 22.57 35.83
N GLN A 75 -14.25 23.90 35.78
CA GLN A 75 -13.57 24.75 36.75
C GLN A 75 -14.25 24.51 38.10
N THR A 76 -13.48 24.00 39.05
CA THR A 76 -13.86 23.90 40.47
C THR A 76 -13.31 25.12 41.20
#